data_AF-A0A0C3PVC3-F1
#
_entry.id   AF-A0A0C3PVC3-F1
#
_cell.length_a   1.000
_cell.length_b   1.000
_cell.length_c   1.000
_cell.angle_alpha   90.00
_cell.angle_beta   90.00
_cell.angle_gamma   90.00
#
_symmetry.space_group_name_H-M   'P 1'
#
loop_
_entity.id
_entity.type
_entity.pdbx_description
1 polymer ?
#
loop_
_entity_poly.entity_id
_entity_poly.type
_entity_poly.pdbx_seq_one_letter_code
_entity_poly.pdbx_strand_id
1 'polypeptide(L)' 'MATTECESAPAGFFAFVLKPGSSLHPAFLLAVDCCFAALFFVLVWLAYLTKGNVHFFILLFIELLLWASVKW' A
#
# COMPACT_ATOMS: atom_id res chain seq x y z
N MET A 1 -10.07 29.63 25.52
CA MET A 1 -8.68 29.16 25.68
C MET A 1 -8.49 28.06 24.65
N ALA A 2 -7.63 28.29 23.66
CA ALA A 2 -7.41 27.38 22.55
C ALA A 2 -6.41 26.30 22.94
N THR A 3 -6.77 25.03 22.77
CA THR A 3 -5.84 23.93 22.49
C THR A 3 -6.54 22.98 21.52
N THR A 4 -6.42 23.31 20.25
CA THR A 4 -6.56 22.36 19.14
C THR A 4 -5.42 21.36 19.28
N GLU A 5 -5.68 20.18 19.83
CA GLU A 5 -4.72 19.08 19.80
C GLU A 5 -4.93 18.27 18.52
N CYS A 6 -4.32 18.77 17.45
CA CYS A 6 -4.06 18.02 16.22
C CYS A 6 -2.85 17.09 16.47
N GLU A 7 -2.92 16.12 17.38
CA GLU A 7 -1.80 15.18 17.53
C GLU A 7 -2.24 13.86 18.19
N SER A 8 -2.59 12.87 17.37
CA SER A 8 -2.27 11.44 17.54
C SER A 8 -3.25 10.55 16.74
N ALA A 9 -3.35 10.79 15.43
CA ALA A 9 -4.00 9.85 14.52
C ALA A 9 -3.27 8.49 14.33
N PRO A 10 -1.94 8.31 14.56
CA PRO A 10 -1.31 7.02 14.31
C PRO A 10 -1.63 5.99 15.40
N ALA A 11 -1.76 6.39 16.68
CA ALA A 11 -2.02 5.43 17.76
C ALA A 11 -3.34 4.66 17.56
N GLY A 12 -4.39 5.34 17.08
CA GLY A 12 -5.68 4.73 16.77
C GLY A 12 -5.63 3.78 15.58
N PHE A 13 -4.92 4.15 14.50
CA PHE A 13 -4.81 3.32 13.29
C PHE A 13 -3.93 2.08 13.51
N PHE A 14 -2.79 2.21 14.19
CA PHE A 14 -1.94 1.07 14.54
C PHE A 14 -2.62 0.13 15.55
N ALA A 15 -3.33 0.66 16.56
CA ALA A 15 -4.12 -0.16 17.47
C ALA A 15 -5.30 -0.85 16.77
N PHE A 16 -5.87 -0.22 15.73
CA PHE A 16 -6.91 -0.78 14.88
C PHE A 16 -6.39 -1.86 13.92
N VAL A 17 -5.19 -1.67 13.35
CA VAL A 17 -4.49 -2.67 12.52
C VAL A 17 -4.06 -3.89 13.33
N LEU A 18 -3.63 -3.70 14.59
CA LEU A 18 -3.19 -4.77 15.48
C LEU A 18 -4.36 -5.53 16.14
N LYS A 19 -5.61 -5.06 15.98
CA LYS A 19 -6.79 -5.75 16.50
C LYS A 19 -7.09 -6.99 15.64
N PRO A 20 -7.12 -8.20 16.22
CA PRO A 20 -7.33 -9.42 15.45
C PRO A 20 -8.71 -9.38 14.77
N GLY A 21 -8.75 -9.62 13.46
CA GLY A 21 -9.95 -9.49 12.61
C GLY A 21 -10.04 -8.21 11.77
N SER A 22 -9.06 -7.30 11.85
CA SER A 22 -9.03 -6.03 11.09
C SER A 22 -8.78 -6.19 9.57
N SER A 23 -8.45 -7.41 9.12
CA SER A 23 -8.32 -7.75 7.69
C SER A 23 -9.61 -7.56 6.88
N LEU A 24 -10.77 -7.45 7.55
CA LEU A 24 -12.08 -7.26 6.93
C LEU A 24 -12.54 -5.79 6.93
N HIS A 25 -11.72 -4.86 7.41
CA HIS A 25 -12.10 -3.45 7.46
C HIS A 25 -11.71 -2.72 6.16
N PRO A 26 -12.64 -2.01 5.51
CA PRO A 26 -12.43 -1.41 4.18
C PRO A 26 -11.29 -0.38 4.16
N ALA A 27 -10.98 0.25 5.30
CA ALA A 27 -9.87 1.17 5.42
C ALA A 27 -8.48 0.49 5.30
N PHE A 28 -8.34 -0.75 5.77
CA PHE A 28 -7.07 -1.48 5.67
C PHE A 28 -6.80 -1.90 4.23
N LEU A 29 -7.83 -2.40 3.53
CA LEU A 29 -7.78 -2.71 2.10
C LEU A 29 -7.39 -1.47 1.29
N LEU A 30 -7.97 -0.29 1.58
CA LEU A 30 -7.61 0.96 0.90
C LEU A 30 -6.14 1.36 1.15
N ALA A 31 -5.65 1.22 2.39
CA ALA A 31 -4.25 1.51 2.70
C ALA A 31 -3.28 0.57 1.95
N VAL A 32 -3.61 -0.71 1.88
CA VAL A 32 -2.84 -1.71 1.13
C VAL A 32 -2.90 -1.44 -0.38
N ASP A 33 -4.08 -1.13 -0.94
CA ASP A 33 -4.26 -0.68 -2.33
C ASP A 33 -3.38 0.55 -2.63
N CYS A 34 -3.29 1.52 -1.71
CA CYS A 34 -2.43 2.69 -1.86
C CYS A 34 -0.94 2.32 -1.89
N CYS A 35 -0.50 1.41 -1.01
CA CYS A 35 0.87 0.89 -1.01
C CYS A 35 1.21 0.15 -2.31
N PHE A 36 0.31 -0.70 -2.83
CA PHE A 36 0.49 -1.37 -4.11
C PHE A 36 0.56 -0.37 -5.26
N ALA A 37 -0.34 0.60 -5.33
CA ALA A 37 -0.31 1.63 -6.36
C ALA A 37 0.99 2.46 -6.32
N ALA A 38 1.50 2.79 -5.14
CA ALA A 38 2.79 3.46 -4.99
C ALA A 38 3.95 2.59 -5.50
N LEU A 39 3.98 1.30 -5.15
CA LEU A 39 4.96 0.34 -5.65
C LEU A 39 4.91 0.19 -7.17
N PHE A 40 3.72 0.07 -7.76
CA PHE A 40 3.52 0.02 -9.21
C PHE A 40 4.13 1.24 -9.88
N PHE A 41 3.85 2.44 -9.37
CA PHE A 41 4.41 3.68 -9.90
C PHE A 41 5.94 3.71 -9.86
N VAL A 42 6.52 3.25 -8.75
CA VAL A 42 7.99 3.17 -8.61
C VAL A 42 8.57 2.16 -9.59
N LEU A 43 7.94 1.00 -9.78
CA LEU A 43 8.38 -0.04 -10.73
C LEU A 43 8.28 0.45 -12.18
N VAL A 44 7.20 1.13 -12.55
CA VAL A 44 7.06 1.75 -13.88
C VAL A 44 8.12 2.83 -14.11
N TRP A 45 8.37 3.67 -13.10
CA TRP A 45 9.40 4.71 -13.18
C TRP A 45 10.82 4.12 -13.33
N LEU A 46 11.13 3.06 -12.58
CA LEU A 46 12.40 2.33 -12.71
C LEU A 46 12.52 1.59 -14.04
N ALA A 47 11.44 1.00 -14.55
CA ALA A 47 11.41 0.35 -15.86
C ALA A 47 11.72 1.35 -16.99
N TYR A 48 11.21 2.58 -16.88
CA TYR A 48 11.51 3.66 -17.80
C TYR A 48 12.99 4.08 -17.73
N LEU A 49 13.52 4.33 -16.52
CA LEU A 49 14.93 4.73 -16.35
C LEU A 49 15.93 3.66 -16.80
N THR A 50 15.59 2.38 -16.64
CA THR A 50 16.51 1.26 -16.94
C THR A 50 16.41 0.78 -18.39
N LYS A 51 15.73 1.50 -19.29
CA LYS A 51 15.52 1.11 -20.70
C LYS A 51 14.91 -0.29 -20.85
N GLY A 52 13.90 -0.62 -20.05
CA GLY A 52 13.08 -1.83 -20.28
C GLY A 52 13.79 -3.16 -20.01
N ASN A 53 14.60 -3.25 -18.94
CA ASN A 53 15.13 -4.53 -18.50
C ASN A 53 13.98 -5.49 -18.08
N VAL A 54 13.98 -6.70 -18.65
CA VAL A 54 12.96 -7.75 -18.45
C VAL A 54 12.69 -8.04 -16.97
N HIS A 55 13.70 -7.86 -16.11
CA HIS A 55 13.54 -8.02 -14.67
C HIS A 55 12.44 -7.12 -14.06
N PHE A 56 12.31 -5.87 -14.52
CA PHE A 56 11.27 -4.96 -14.03
C PHE A 56 9.87 -5.32 -14.52
N PHE A 57 9.75 -5.91 -15.71
CA PHE A 57 8.48 -6.45 -16.19
C PHE A 57 7.99 -7.62 -15.34
N ILE A 58 8.91 -8.50 -14.92
CA ILE A 58 8.60 -9.63 -14.04
C ILE A 58 8.18 -9.12 -12.66
N LEU A 59 8.89 -8.13 -12.10
CA LEU A 59 8.53 -7.50 -10.84
C LEU A 59 7.13 -6.86 -10.88
N LEU A 60 6.81 -6.15 -11.97
CA LEU A 60 5.48 -5.56 -12.20
C LEU A 60 4.38 -6.62 -12.31
N PHE A 61 4.64 -7.73 -12.98
CA PHE A 61 3.67 -8.83 -13.11
C PHE A 61 3.40 -9.52 -11.77
N ILE A 62 4.44 -9.81 -10.99
CA ILE A 62 4.30 -10.44 -9.67
C ILE A 62 3.58 -9.50 -8.69
N GLU A 63 3.84 -8.20 -8.78
CA GLU A 63 3.13 -7.19 -7.98
C GLU A 63 1.63 -7.14 -8.32
N LEU A 64 1.26 -7.17 -9.61
CA LEU A 64 -0.15 -7.27 -10.03
C LEU A 64 -0.82 -8.57 -9.57
N LEU A 65 -0.10 -9.71 -9.63
CA LEU A 65 -0.58 -10.99 -9.11
C LEU A 65 -0.81 -10.93 -7.60
N LEU A 66 0.11 -10.32 -6.87
CA LEU A 66 0.00 -10.16 -5.43
C LEU A 66 -1.16 -9.23 -5.06
N TRP A 67 -1.35 -8.15 -5.81
CA TRP A 67 -2.47 -7.22 -5.64
C TRP A 67 -3.82 -7.90 -5.89
N ALA A 68 -3.92 -8.72 -6.94
CA ALA A 68 -5.10 -9.54 -7.20
C ALA A 68 -5.37 -10.54 -6.06
N SER A 69 -4.32 -11.17 -5.51
CA SER A 69 -4.41 -12.13 -4.40
C SER A 69 -4.93 -11.47 -3.10
N VAL A 70 -4.61 -10.20 -2.86
CA VAL A 70 -5.12 -9.48 -1.67
C VAL A 70 -6.61 -9.12 -1.80
N LYS A 71 -7.12 -8.98 -3.03
CA LYS A 71 -8.53 -8.65 -3.27
C LYS A 71 -9.47 -9.87 -3.29
N TRP A 72 -8.95 -11.09 -3.38
CA TRP A 72 -9.70 -12.34 -3.45
C TRP A 72 -9.57 -13.15 -2.16
#